data_AF-A0A0N9Y325-F1
#
_entry.id   AF-A0A0N9Y325-F1
#
_cell.length_a   1.000
_cell.length_b   1.000
_cell.length_c   1.000
_cell.angle_alpha   90.00
_cell.angle_beta   90.00
_cell.angle_gamma   90.00
#
_symmetry.space_group_name_H-M   'P 1'
#
loop_
_entity.id
_entity.type
_entity.pdbx_description
1 polymer ?
#
loop_
_entity_poly.entity_id
_entity_poly.type
_entity_poly.pdbx_seq_one_letter_code
_entity_poly.pdbx_strand_id
1 'polypeptide(L)'
;MPTAPQGAPARSLLDRRRPQRSDQRRTAILEALNEHLQKTGFDALNIAEVARQAGVGRSAFYFYFENKASAVAALLEPMHEALLAANNILANTAEPPRSRVRGTLEAVVRTAEEHRYLFQAMWEARGANSAVRDMWDQARESFVPTVAAVITADRDAGRAPDGADAHVLASLLMELNDRLVERIIVGGQLTREQLLEGAEAMWMGTIYGSISETGAAR
;
A
#
# COMPACT_ATOMS: atom_id res chain seq x y z
N MET A 1 44.78 53.52 14.41
CA MET A 1 44.39 52.30 15.15
C MET A 1 43.09 52.57 15.90
N PRO A 2 42.22 51.59 16.20
CA PRO A 2 41.91 50.26 15.62
C PRO A 2 40.55 50.36 14.83
N THR A 3 39.99 49.39 14.12
CA THR A 3 39.46 48.07 14.51
C THR A 3 39.09 47.27 13.24
N ALA A 4 39.51 46.01 13.16
CA ALA A 4 39.05 45.06 12.14
C ALA A 4 37.61 44.59 12.45
N PRO A 5 36.75 44.33 11.44
CA PRO A 5 35.54 43.56 11.66
C PRO A 5 35.84 42.06 11.60
N GLN A 6 35.19 41.37 12.53
CA GLN A 6 35.34 39.98 12.93
C GLN A 6 34.77 39.03 11.88
N GLY A 7 35.36 37.84 11.79
CA GLY A 7 34.93 36.76 10.90
C GLY A 7 33.51 36.29 11.20
N ALA A 8 32.73 36.10 10.14
CA ALA A 8 31.45 35.42 10.20
C ALA A 8 31.65 33.93 10.55
N PRO A 9 30.77 33.30 11.34
CA PRO A 9 30.88 31.88 11.65
C PRO A 9 30.55 31.06 10.40
N ALA A 10 31.50 30.23 9.98
CA ALA A 10 31.28 29.22 8.96
C ALA A 10 30.18 28.26 9.45
N ARG A 11 28.98 28.36 8.86
CA ARG A 11 27.92 27.35 9.04
C ARG A 11 28.49 26.00 8.59
N SER A 12 28.64 25.10 9.56
CA SER A 12 29.29 23.81 9.42
C SER A 12 28.64 22.96 8.33
N LEU A 13 29.39 22.66 7.27
CA LEU A 13 29.04 21.73 6.19
C LEU A 13 28.91 20.27 6.68
N LEU A 14 29.20 20.00 7.95
CA LEU A 14 29.18 18.66 8.56
C LEU A 14 27.77 18.21 8.95
N ASP A 15 26.83 19.14 9.12
CA ASP A 15 25.47 18.81 9.56
C ASP A 15 24.59 18.28 8.42
N ARG A 16 24.79 18.74 7.17
CA ARG A 16 24.09 18.17 6.00
C ARG A 16 24.55 16.78 5.60
N ARG A 17 25.78 16.38 5.94
CA ARG A 17 26.36 15.07 5.57
C ARG A 17 25.90 13.92 6.48
N ARG A 18 25.41 14.23 7.69
CA ARG A 18 25.03 13.22 8.70
C ARG A 18 23.65 12.59 8.47
N PRO A 19 22.59 13.36 8.13
CA PRO A 19 21.29 12.82 7.71
C PRO A 19 21.44 11.94 6.47
N GLN A 20 22.18 12.42 5.47
CA GLN A 20 22.35 11.72 4.20
C GLN A 20 23.03 10.34 4.35
N ARG A 21 23.99 10.19 5.27
CA ARG A 21 24.62 8.90 5.58
C ARG A 21 23.73 7.99 6.44
N SER A 22 22.87 8.58 7.28
CA SER A 22 21.90 7.85 8.10
C SER A 22 20.83 7.23 7.21
N ASP A 23 20.30 8.01 6.26
CA ASP A 23 19.28 7.58 5.31
C ASP A 23 19.82 6.49 4.37
N GLN A 24 21.04 6.66 3.85
CA GLN A 24 21.71 5.64 3.02
C GLN A 24 21.84 4.28 3.75
N ARG A 25 22.17 4.29 5.04
CA ARG A 25 22.28 3.05 5.83
C ARG A 25 20.92 2.42 6.09
N ARG A 26 19.90 3.23 6.38
CA ARG A 26 18.52 2.74 6.52
C ARG A 26 18.05 2.09 5.23
N THR A 27 18.28 2.74 4.09
CA THR A 27 17.95 2.20 2.76
C THR A 27 18.70 0.90 2.48
N ALA A 28 20.01 0.83 2.72
CA ALA A 28 20.79 -0.39 2.51
C ALA A 28 20.31 -1.56 3.38
N ILE A 29 19.84 -1.29 4.60
CA ILE A 29 19.22 -2.32 5.45
C ILE A 29 17.90 -2.82 4.86
N LEU A 30 17.05 -1.92 4.36
CA LEU A 30 15.77 -2.29 3.74
C LEU A 30 15.97 -3.06 2.42
N GLU A 31 16.96 -2.68 1.61
CA GLU A 31 17.34 -3.40 0.39
C GLU A 31 17.82 -4.81 0.71
N ALA A 32 18.75 -4.96 1.65
CA ALA A 32 19.21 -6.27 2.11
C ALA A 32 18.08 -7.10 2.73
N LEU A 33 17.18 -6.47 3.47
CA LEU A 33 16.00 -7.12 4.02
C LEU A 33 15.08 -7.66 2.91
N ASN A 34 14.82 -6.85 1.89
CA ASN A 34 14.03 -7.24 0.72
C ASN A 34 14.67 -8.43 0.00
N GLU A 35 15.97 -8.38 -0.27
CA GLU A 35 16.70 -9.48 -0.91
C GLU A 35 16.72 -10.77 -0.07
N HIS A 36 16.87 -10.64 1.26
CA HIS A 36 16.87 -11.78 2.16
C HIS A 36 15.50 -12.44 2.22
N LEU A 37 14.43 -11.63 2.30
CA LEU A 37 13.06 -12.12 2.20
C LEU A 37 12.89 -12.86 0.87
N GLN A 38 13.26 -12.25 -0.26
CA GLN A 38 13.23 -12.86 -1.61
C GLN A 38 13.76 -14.29 -1.69
N LYS A 39 14.82 -14.58 -0.94
CA LYS A 39 15.48 -15.88 -0.98
C LYS A 39 14.92 -16.88 0.03
N THR A 40 14.34 -16.42 1.14
CA THR A 40 14.11 -17.27 2.33
C THR A 40 12.68 -17.23 2.87
N GLY A 41 11.86 -16.25 2.46
CA GLY A 41 10.53 -16.00 3.00
C GLY A 41 10.56 -15.39 4.41
N PHE A 42 9.37 -15.16 4.98
CA PHE A 42 9.22 -14.49 6.28
C PHE A 42 9.72 -15.31 7.49
N ASP A 43 9.57 -16.64 7.44
CA ASP A 43 9.87 -17.53 8.56
C ASP A 43 11.38 -17.64 8.82
N ALA A 44 12.20 -17.64 7.77
CA ALA A 44 13.65 -17.77 7.84
C ALA A 44 14.39 -16.41 7.84
N LEU A 45 13.69 -15.29 8.07
CA LEU A 45 14.33 -13.98 8.13
C LEU A 45 15.30 -13.86 9.32
N ASN A 46 16.58 -13.63 9.00
CA ASN A 46 17.71 -13.59 9.93
C ASN A 46 18.39 -12.20 9.94
N ILE A 47 18.27 -11.49 11.06
CA ILE A 47 18.80 -10.13 11.23
C ILE A 47 20.32 -10.05 11.10
N ALA A 48 21.06 -11.08 11.54
CA ALA A 48 22.51 -11.08 11.44
C ALA A 48 22.97 -11.12 9.97
N GLU A 49 22.27 -11.90 9.15
CA GLU A 49 22.56 -12.03 7.73
C GLU A 49 22.14 -10.76 6.95
N VAL A 50 20.97 -10.19 7.25
CA VAL A 50 20.54 -8.90 6.69
C VAL A 50 21.53 -7.79 7.01
N ALA A 51 21.95 -7.67 8.27
CA ALA A 51 22.92 -6.65 8.67
C ALA A 51 24.26 -6.84 7.92
N ARG A 52 24.73 -8.10 7.80
CA ARG A 52 25.95 -8.44 7.06
C ARG A 52 25.84 -8.06 5.58
N GLN A 53 24.71 -8.37 4.93
CA GLN A 53 24.45 -8.01 3.53
C GLN A 53 24.38 -6.49 3.32
N ALA A 54 23.77 -5.76 4.25
CA ALA A 54 23.70 -4.30 4.23
C ALA A 54 25.04 -3.60 4.57
N GLY A 55 26.09 -4.36 4.89
CA GLY A 55 27.40 -3.80 5.27
C GLY A 55 27.39 -3.05 6.61
N VAL A 56 26.45 -3.40 7.50
CA VAL A 56 26.31 -2.79 8.83
C VAL A 56 26.46 -3.81 9.96
N GLY A 57 26.83 -3.33 11.15
CA GLY A 57 26.83 -4.18 12.34
C GLY A 57 25.40 -4.45 12.85
N ARG A 58 25.20 -5.56 13.57
CA ARG A 58 23.90 -5.91 14.17
C ARG A 58 23.36 -4.79 15.08
N SER A 59 24.21 -4.13 15.87
CA SER A 59 23.78 -3.01 16.71
C SER A 59 23.30 -1.79 15.89
N ALA A 60 23.83 -1.60 14.68
CA ALA A 60 23.37 -0.54 13.79
C ALA A 60 22.00 -0.86 13.19
N PHE A 61 21.66 -2.13 12.94
CA PHE A 61 20.29 -2.52 12.58
C PHE A 61 19.31 -2.10 13.67
N TYR A 62 19.58 -2.46 14.93
CA TYR A 62 18.69 -2.14 16.05
C TYR A 62 18.63 -0.64 16.40
N PHE A 63 19.59 0.15 15.93
CA PHE A 63 19.51 1.60 15.99
C PHE A 63 18.42 2.18 15.06
N TYR A 64 18.18 1.55 13.90
CA TYR A 64 17.14 1.99 12.94
C TYR A 64 15.79 1.29 13.16
N PHE A 65 15.81 0.05 13.63
CA PHE A 65 14.61 -0.78 13.75
C PHE A 65 14.61 -1.49 15.10
N GLU A 66 13.63 -1.17 15.95
CA GLU A 66 13.52 -1.72 17.29
C GLU A 66 13.44 -3.27 17.28
N ASN A 67 12.80 -3.82 16.26
CA ASN A 67 12.67 -5.26 16.08
C ASN A 67 12.47 -5.67 14.60
N LYS A 68 12.44 -6.99 14.35
CA LYS A 68 12.21 -7.59 13.01
C LYS A 68 10.91 -7.09 12.39
N ALA A 69 9.83 -6.98 13.16
CA ALA A 69 8.53 -6.53 12.66
C ALA A 69 8.57 -5.06 12.23
N SER A 70 9.23 -4.17 12.97
CA SER A 70 9.38 -2.76 12.57
C SER A 70 10.17 -2.58 11.27
N ALA A 71 11.17 -3.44 11.00
CA ALA A 71 11.93 -3.39 9.75
C ALA A 71 11.10 -3.89 8.57
N VAL A 72 10.30 -4.94 8.77
CA VAL A 72 9.34 -5.44 7.79
C VAL A 72 8.26 -4.39 7.50
N ALA A 73 7.68 -3.77 8.53
CA ALA A 73 6.70 -2.71 8.36
C ALA A 73 7.27 -1.55 7.53
N ALA A 74 8.50 -1.11 7.85
CA ALA A 74 9.19 -0.08 7.09
C ALA A 74 9.53 -0.48 5.64
N LEU A 75 9.73 -1.78 5.36
CA LEU A 75 9.90 -2.29 4.00
C LEU A 75 8.59 -2.26 3.19
N LEU A 76 7.46 -2.52 3.85
CA LEU A 76 6.13 -2.52 3.24
C LEU A 76 5.53 -1.12 3.11
N GLU A 77 6.07 -0.14 3.83
CA GLU A 77 5.55 1.23 3.87
C GLU A 77 5.44 1.89 2.49
N PRO A 78 6.43 1.83 1.57
CA PRO A 78 6.28 2.42 0.23
C PRO A 78 5.14 1.80 -0.58
N MET A 79 4.95 0.48 -0.47
CA MET A 79 3.85 -0.23 -1.12
C MET A 79 2.51 0.20 -0.52
N HIS A 80 2.42 0.34 0.80
CA HIS A 80 1.23 0.83 1.48
C HIS A 80 0.90 2.28 1.11
N GLU A 81 1.89 3.16 1.05
CA GLU A 81 1.74 4.56 0.61
C GLU A 81 1.25 4.64 -0.84
N ALA A 82 1.79 3.82 -1.74
CA ALA A 82 1.36 3.77 -3.13
C ALA A 82 -0.10 3.31 -3.27
N LEU A 83 -0.54 2.32 -2.46
CA LEU A 83 -1.94 1.92 -2.39
C LEU A 83 -2.83 3.04 -1.83
N LEU A 84 -2.39 3.74 -0.77
CA LEU A 84 -3.14 4.86 -0.19
C LEU A 84 -3.26 6.02 -1.19
N ALA A 85 -2.23 6.25 -2.01
CA ALA A 85 -2.30 7.25 -3.08
C ALA A 85 -3.37 6.93 -4.14
N ALA A 86 -3.72 5.65 -4.34
CA ALA A 86 -4.82 5.27 -5.23
C ALA A 86 -6.18 5.78 -4.72
N ASN A 87 -6.36 5.93 -3.41
CA ASN A 87 -7.58 6.53 -2.85
C ASN A 87 -7.77 7.98 -3.29
N ASN A 88 -6.67 8.73 -3.50
CA ASN A 88 -6.75 10.12 -3.97
C ASN A 88 -7.32 10.19 -5.39
N ILE A 89 -7.04 9.18 -6.22
CA ILE A 89 -7.62 9.06 -7.56
C ILE A 89 -9.13 8.82 -7.45
N LEU A 90 -9.53 7.91 -6.58
CA LEU A 90 -10.94 7.59 -6.35
C LEU A 90 -11.72 8.80 -5.81
N ALA A 91 -11.11 9.58 -4.92
CA ALA A 91 -11.72 10.74 -4.27
C ALA A 91 -11.76 12.01 -5.15
N ASN A 92 -11.10 12.02 -6.32
CA ASN A 92 -11.03 13.20 -7.17
C ASN A 92 -12.34 13.47 -7.93
N THR A 93 -13.34 14.04 -7.26
CA THR A 93 -14.70 14.28 -7.82
C THR A 93 -14.76 15.26 -9.00
N ALA A 94 -13.64 15.87 -9.41
CA ALA A 94 -13.57 16.63 -10.65
C ALA A 94 -13.62 15.71 -11.89
N GLU A 95 -13.28 14.43 -11.75
CA GLU A 95 -13.28 13.44 -12.82
C GLU A 95 -14.56 12.59 -12.84
N PRO A 96 -14.97 12.07 -14.02
CA PRO A 96 -16.10 11.17 -14.12
C PRO A 96 -15.94 9.92 -13.24
N PRO A 97 -17.01 9.41 -12.60
CA PRO A 97 -17.01 8.19 -11.79
C PRO A 97 -16.21 7.02 -12.36
N ARG A 98 -16.47 6.70 -13.64
CA ARG A 98 -15.81 5.59 -14.33
C ARG A 98 -14.29 5.78 -14.44
N SER A 99 -13.85 7.00 -14.77
CA SER A 99 -12.42 7.35 -14.86
C SER A 99 -11.72 7.21 -13.51
N ARG A 100 -12.36 7.63 -12.41
CA ARG A 100 -11.83 7.51 -11.04
C ARG A 100 -11.65 6.04 -10.65
N VAL A 101 -12.67 5.21 -10.88
CA VAL A 101 -12.64 3.77 -10.60
C VAL A 101 -11.54 3.09 -11.42
N ARG A 102 -11.51 3.30 -12.75
CA ARG A 102 -10.50 2.71 -13.64
C ARG A 102 -9.08 3.12 -13.22
N GLY A 103 -8.85 4.41 -12.98
CA GLY A 103 -7.53 4.91 -12.56
C GLY A 103 -7.07 4.35 -11.21
N THR A 104 -8.01 4.16 -10.28
CA THR A 104 -7.72 3.53 -8.97
C THR A 104 -7.32 2.06 -9.14
N LEU A 105 -8.09 1.29 -9.92
CA LEU A 105 -7.79 -0.12 -10.19
C LEU A 105 -6.45 -0.29 -10.91
N GLU A 106 -6.14 0.57 -11.88
CA GLU A 106 -4.85 0.56 -12.56
C GLU A 106 -3.68 0.89 -11.63
N ALA A 107 -3.86 1.85 -10.71
CA ALA A 107 -2.85 2.18 -9.72
C ALA A 107 -2.58 1.00 -8.78
N VAL A 108 -3.63 0.36 -8.25
CA VAL A 108 -3.53 -0.83 -7.40
C VAL A 108 -2.81 -1.97 -8.12
N VAL A 109 -3.20 -2.26 -9.36
CA VAL A 109 -2.57 -3.33 -10.17
C VAL A 109 -1.10 -3.01 -10.46
N ARG A 110 -0.77 -1.76 -10.80
CA ARG A 110 0.62 -1.34 -11.03
C ARG A 110 1.47 -1.52 -9.77
N THR A 111 0.99 -1.04 -8.63
CA THR A 111 1.69 -1.20 -7.34
C THR A 111 1.89 -2.68 -7.01
N ALA A 112 0.90 -3.53 -7.28
CA ALA A 112 1.05 -4.96 -7.10
C ALA A 112 2.11 -5.56 -8.01
N GLU A 113 2.15 -5.17 -9.28
CA GLU A 113 3.16 -5.64 -10.25
C GLU A 113 4.57 -5.21 -9.84
N GLU A 114 4.74 -3.96 -9.37
CA GLU A 114 6.00 -3.40 -8.87
C GLU A 114 6.50 -4.11 -7.60
N HIS A 115 5.57 -4.49 -6.72
CA HIS A 115 5.87 -5.16 -5.45
C HIS A 115 5.49 -6.65 -5.43
N ARG A 116 5.45 -7.30 -6.60
CA ARG A 116 4.95 -8.67 -6.80
C ARG A 116 5.46 -9.67 -5.77
N TYR A 117 6.76 -9.65 -5.53
CA TYR A 117 7.40 -10.56 -4.58
C TYR A 117 6.91 -10.35 -3.15
N LEU A 118 6.76 -9.10 -2.70
CA LEU A 118 6.32 -8.79 -1.34
C LEU A 118 4.88 -9.27 -1.13
N PHE A 119 4.01 -9.05 -2.13
CA PHE A 119 2.64 -9.58 -2.14
C PHE A 119 2.62 -11.11 -2.02
N GLN A 120 3.40 -11.83 -2.83
CA GLN A 120 3.51 -13.29 -2.75
C GLN A 120 3.97 -13.76 -1.37
N ALA A 121 5.04 -13.16 -0.85
CA ALA A 121 5.60 -13.52 0.45
C ALA A 121 4.58 -13.29 1.60
N MET A 122 3.81 -12.20 1.55
CA MET A 122 2.77 -11.93 2.56
C MET A 122 1.62 -12.93 2.47
N TRP A 123 1.17 -13.32 1.27
CA TRP A 123 0.11 -14.33 1.13
C TRP A 123 0.55 -15.74 1.56
N GLU A 124 1.80 -16.12 1.30
CA GLU A 124 2.35 -17.37 1.81
C GLU A 124 2.42 -17.34 3.35
N ALA A 125 2.94 -16.24 3.90
CA ALA A 125 3.12 -16.10 5.34
C ALA A 125 1.80 -15.95 6.12
N ARG A 126 0.77 -15.31 5.54
CA ARG A 126 -0.52 -15.11 6.24
C ARG A 126 -1.19 -16.43 6.60
N GLY A 127 -0.94 -17.49 5.83
CA GLY A 127 -1.47 -18.83 6.11
C GLY A 127 -0.91 -19.44 7.40
N ALA A 128 0.37 -19.22 7.67
CA ALA A 128 1.10 -19.83 8.78
C ALA A 128 1.33 -18.91 9.99
N ASN A 129 1.24 -17.58 9.81
CA ASN A 129 1.59 -16.58 10.82
C ASN A 129 0.44 -15.60 11.08
N SER A 130 -0.15 -15.66 12.28
CA SER A 130 -1.27 -14.80 12.67
C SER A 130 -0.91 -13.32 12.70
N ALA A 131 0.31 -12.94 13.10
CA ALA A 131 0.71 -11.53 13.13
C ALA A 131 0.81 -10.93 11.72
N VAL A 132 1.26 -11.70 10.73
CA VAL A 132 1.27 -11.26 9.32
C VAL A 132 -0.15 -11.14 8.79
N ARG A 133 -1.04 -12.08 9.16
CA ARG A 133 -2.46 -12.01 8.83
C ARG A 133 -3.13 -10.76 9.41
N ASP A 134 -2.94 -10.50 10.70
CA ASP A 134 -3.51 -9.33 11.37
C ASP A 134 -3.00 -8.02 10.76
N MET A 135 -1.70 -7.94 10.43
CA MET A 135 -1.12 -6.78 9.75
C MET A 135 -1.74 -6.56 8.36
N TRP A 136 -1.94 -7.64 7.59
CA TRP A 136 -2.58 -7.57 6.29
C TRP A 136 -4.03 -7.10 6.38
N ASP A 137 -4.79 -7.72 7.28
CA ASP A 137 -6.20 -7.41 7.49
C ASP A 137 -6.38 -5.97 7.99
N GLN A 138 -5.51 -5.51 8.90
CA GLN A 138 -5.51 -4.11 9.37
C GLN A 138 -5.17 -3.12 8.25
N ALA A 139 -4.16 -3.43 7.43
CA ALA A 139 -3.82 -2.60 6.28
C ALA A 139 -5.01 -2.50 5.31
N ARG A 140 -5.64 -3.62 4.98
CA ARG A 140 -6.84 -3.68 4.12
C ARG A 140 -8.00 -2.87 4.72
N GLU A 141 -8.27 -3.03 6.01
CA GLU A 141 -9.35 -2.34 6.71
C GLU A 141 -9.14 -0.81 6.72
N SER A 142 -7.88 -0.35 6.71
CA SER A 142 -7.57 1.09 6.68
C SER A 142 -8.05 1.82 5.40
N PHE A 143 -8.29 1.09 4.30
CA PHE A 143 -8.81 1.66 3.06
C PHE A 143 -10.33 1.87 3.08
N VAL A 144 -11.05 1.08 3.88
CA VAL A 144 -12.53 1.03 3.89
C VAL A 144 -13.15 2.40 4.18
N PRO A 145 -12.71 3.19 5.18
CA PRO A 145 -13.33 4.49 5.47
C PRO A 145 -13.27 5.46 4.29
N THR A 146 -12.17 5.44 3.52
CA THR A 146 -12.00 6.37 2.39
C THR A 146 -12.94 6.01 1.25
N VAL A 147 -13.05 4.72 0.91
CA VAL A 147 -13.97 4.25 -0.13
C VAL A 147 -15.43 4.50 0.28
N ALA A 148 -15.79 4.23 1.53
CA ALA A 148 -17.12 4.49 2.07
C ALA A 148 -17.49 5.99 2.02
N ALA A 149 -16.54 6.87 2.32
CA ALA A 149 -16.73 8.31 2.22
C ALA A 149 -16.97 8.75 0.77
N VAL A 150 -16.26 8.19 -0.21
CA VAL A 150 -16.49 8.48 -1.63
C VAL A 150 -17.88 8.03 -2.06
N ILE A 151 -18.32 6.82 -1.69
CA ILE A 151 -19.65 6.31 -2.00
C ILE A 151 -20.73 7.25 -1.42
N THR A 152 -20.57 7.67 -0.16
CA THR A 152 -21.48 8.58 0.51
C THR A 152 -21.53 9.94 -0.20
N ALA A 153 -20.37 10.52 -0.54
CA ALA A 153 -20.29 11.79 -1.25
C ALA A 153 -20.88 11.74 -2.67
N ASP A 154 -20.77 10.60 -3.36
CA ASP A 154 -21.41 10.40 -4.66
C ASP A 154 -22.93 10.27 -4.55
N ARG A 155 -23.45 9.67 -3.46
CA ARG A 155 -24.89 9.63 -3.16
C ARG A 155 -25.45 11.01 -2.83
N ASP A 156 -24.80 11.73 -1.92
CA ASP A 156 -25.22 13.07 -1.49
C ASP A 156 -25.28 14.06 -2.64
N ALA A 157 -24.39 13.89 -3.63
CA ALA A 157 -24.35 14.70 -4.84
C ALA A 157 -25.27 14.20 -5.98
N GLY A 158 -26.06 13.15 -5.74
CA GLY A 158 -26.97 12.56 -6.72
C GLY A 158 -26.28 11.84 -7.90
N ARG A 159 -24.99 11.51 -7.78
CA ARG A 159 -24.22 10.76 -8.79
C ARG A 159 -24.40 9.24 -8.66
N ALA A 160 -24.63 8.76 -7.45
CA ALA A 160 -24.90 7.37 -7.14
C ALA A 160 -26.29 7.23 -6.47
N PRO A 161 -27.03 6.15 -6.71
CA PRO A 161 -28.29 5.91 -6.01
C PRO A 161 -28.06 5.54 -4.54
N ASP A 162 -29.09 5.74 -3.73
CA ASP A 162 -29.18 5.11 -2.42
C ASP A 162 -29.19 3.58 -2.56
N GLY A 163 -28.77 2.89 -1.51
CA GLY A 163 -28.70 1.44 -1.51
C GLY A 163 -28.15 0.91 -0.19
N ALA A 164 -27.47 -0.23 -0.27
CA ALA A 164 -26.79 -0.83 0.89
C ALA A 164 -25.81 0.16 1.54
N ASP A 165 -25.54 -0.07 2.83
CA ASP A 165 -24.61 0.75 3.61
C ASP A 165 -23.25 0.91 2.91
N ALA A 166 -22.75 2.15 2.87
CA ALA A 166 -21.53 2.50 2.14
C ALA A 166 -20.28 1.82 2.71
N HIS A 167 -20.23 1.63 4.03
CA HIS A 167 -19.13 0.95 4.69
C HIS A 167 -19.14 -0.55 4.35
N VAL A 168 -20.31 -1.19 4.38
CA VAL A 168 -20.47 -2.60 3.97
C VAL A 168 -20.06 -2.81 2.50
N LEU A 169 -20.51 -1.94 1.59
CA LEU A 169 -20.11 -2.01 0.18
C LEU A 169 -18.60 -1.84 0.01
N ALA A 170 -18.00 -0.86 0.71
CA ALA A 170 -16.56 -0.64 0.70
C ALA A 170 -15.80 -1.88 1.18
N SER A 171 -16.20 -2.51 2.29
CA SER A 171 -15.55 -3.72 2.82
C SER A 171 -15.58 -4.88 1.81
N LEU A 172 -16.71 -5.10 1.13
CA LEU A 172 -16.84 -6.15 0.09
C LEU A 172 -16.02 -5.82 -1.17
N LEU A 173 -15.98 -4.55 -1.57
CA LEU A 173 -15.12 -4.12 -2.67
C LEU A 173 -13.63 -4.30 -2.34
N MET A 174 -13.23 -4.18 -1.07
CA MET A 174 -11.86 -4.48 -0.64
C MET A 174 -11.55 -5.98 -0.76
N GLU A 175 -12.50 -6.87 -0.48
CA GLU A 175 -12.33 -8.32 -0.72
C GLU A 175 -12.17 -8.63 -2.22
N LEU A 176 -12.98 -7.99 -3.06
CA LEU A 176 -12.85 -8.08 -4.52
C LEU A 176 -11.46 -7.65 -4.98
N ASN A 177 -10.96 -6.53 -4.44
CA ASN A 177 -9.64 -6.02 -4.77
C ASN A 177 -8.52 -6.96 -4.30
N ASP A 178 -8.57 -7.52 -3.08
CA ASP A 178 -7.58 -8.51 -2.61
C ASP A 178 -7.48 -9.67 -3.61
N ARG A 179 -8.64 -10.19 -4.03
CA ARG A 179 -8.69 -11.31 -4.98
C ARG A 179 -8.26 -10.93 -6.39
N LEU A 180 -8.55 -9.71 -6.84
CA LEU A 180 -8.06 -9.17 -8.11
C LEU A 180 -6.54 -9.15 -8.13
N VAL A 181 -5.93 -8.57 -7.09
CA VAL A 181 -4.48 -8.46 -6.99
C VAL A 181 -3.84 -9.85 -6.94
N GLU A 182 -4.38 -10.77 -6.14
CA GLU A 182 -3.89 -12.14 -6.09
C GLU A 182 -3.89 -12.80 -7.48
N ARG A 183 -4.96 -12.62 -8.28
CA ARG A 183 -5.02 -13.18 -9.65
C ARG A 183 -4.04 -12.53 -10.63
N ILE A 184 -3.75 -11.24 -10.49
CA ILE A 184 -2.71 -10.55 -11.29
C ILE A 184 -1.32 -11.10 -10.96
N ILE A 185 -1.09 -11.45 -9.70
CA ILE A 185 0.21 -11.85 -9.19
C ILE A 185 0.49 -13.34 -9.35
N VAL A 186 -0.47 -14.19 -9.00
CA VAL A 186 -0.36 -15.66 -9.15
C VAL A 186 -0.59 -16.08 -10.60
N GLY A 187 -1.36 -15.29 -11.35
CA GLY A 187 -1.77 -15.60 -12.71
C GLY A 187 -3.04 -16.45 -12.78
N GLY A 188 -3.48 -16.73 -14.00
CA GLY A 188 -4.69 -17.51 -14.25
C GLY A 188 -5.07 -17.48 -15.74
N GLN A 189 -6.29 -17.93 -16.04
CA GLN A 189 -6.79 -18.01 -17.42
C GLN A 189 -7.18 -16.66 -18.04
N LEU A 190 -7.48 -15.65 -17.22
CA LEU A 190 -7.91 -14.33 -17.68
C LEU A 190 -6.70 -13.40 -17.80
N THR A 191 -6.71 -12.54 -18.81
CA THR A 191 -5.68 -11.52 -18.98
C THR A 191 -5.83 -10.39 -17.95
N ARG A 192 -4.76 -9.60 -17.77
CA ARG A 192 -4.78 -8.37 -16.97
C ARG A 192 -5.92 -7.43 -17.36
N GLU A 193 -6.13 -7.25 -18.65
CA GLU A 193 -7.17 -6.38 -19.20
C GLU A 193 -8.57 -6.90 -18.87
N GLN A 194 -8.83 -8.20 -19.07
CA GLN A 194 -10.11 -8.83 -18.73
C GLN A 194 -10.42 -8.74 -17.23
N LEU A 195 -9.41 -8.89 -16.38
CA LEU A 195 -9.55 -8.75 -14.92
C LEU A 195 -9.89 -7.30 -14.53
N LEU A 196 -9.21 -6.32 -15.11
CA LEU A 196 -9.49 -4.90 -14.88
C LEU A 196 -10.89 -4.49 -15.39
N GLU A 197 -11.28 -4.96 -16.57
CA GLU A 197 -12.63 -4.71 -17.11
C GLU A 197 -13.72 -5.30 -16.22
N GLY A 198 -13.53 -6.55 -15.76
CA GLY A 198 -14.48 -7.20 -14.85
C GLY A 198 -14.57 -6.48 -13.50
N ALA A 199 -13.43 -6.11 -12.93
CA ALA A 199 -13.39 -5.36 -11.67
C ALA A 199 -14.04 -3.97 -11.81
N GLU A 200 -13.76 -3.24 -12.89
CA GLU A 200 -14.40 -1.96 -13.19
C GLU A 200 -15.92 -2.11 -13.30
N ALA A 201 -16.40 -3.13 -14.02
CA ALA A 201 -17.83 -3.40 -14.16
C ALA A 201 -18.48 -3.71 -12.80
N MET A 202 -17.83 -4.50 -11.94
CA MET A 202 -18.33 -4.81 -10.60
C MET A 202 -18.37 -3.58 -9.70
N TRP A 203 -17.31 -2.76 -9.70
CA TRP A 203 -17.28 -1.50 -8.95
C TRP A 203 -18.38 -0.55 -9.43
N MET A 204 -18.50 -0.36 -10.74
CA MET A 204 -19.50 0.54 -11.32
C MET A 204 -20.93 0.04 -11.04
N GLY A 205 -21.20 -1.25 -11.21
CA GLY A 205 -22.50 -1.83 -10.93
C GLY A 205 -22.87 -1.80 -9.45
N THR A 206 -21.91 -2.00 -8.55
CA THR A 206 -22.14 -2.01 -7.10
C THR A 206 -22.42 -0.62 -6.55
N ILE A 207 -21.69 0.40 -7.02
CA ILE A 207 -21.81 1.78 -6.50
C ILE A 207 -22.91 2.55 -7.22
N TYR A 208 -23.02 2.40 -8.54
CA TYR A 208 -23.88 3.24 -9.39
C TYR A 208 -25.07 2.49 -10.00
N GLY A 209 -25.13 1.16 -9.86
CA GLY A 209 -26.26 0.38 -10.31
C GLY A 209 -27.47 0.58 -9.40
N SER A 210 -28.66 0.62 -10.00
CA SER A 210 -29.92 0.54 -9.25
C SER A 210 -30.34 -0.93 -9.14
N ILE A 211 -30.47 -1.44 -7.93
CA ILE A 211 -31.19 -2.69 -7.70
C ILE A 211 -32.66 -2.31 -7.63
N SER A 212 -33.35 -2.32 -8.77
CA SER A 212 -34.81 -2.24 -8.76
C SER A 212 -35.33 -3.45 -8.00
N GLU A 213 -36.10 -3.24 -6.92
CA GLU A 213 -36.89 -4.29 -6.28
C GLU A 213 -37.94 -4.81 -7.27
N THR A 214 -37.53 -5.71 -8.17
CA THR A 214 -38.47 -6.45 -8.99
C THR A 214 -38.93 -7.65 -8.17
N GLY A 215 -40.03 -7.49 -7.43
CA GLY A 215 -40.72 -8.65 -6.84
C GLY A 215 -41.44 -8.45 -5.49
N ALA A 216 -42.16 -7.34 -5.28
CA ALA A 216 -43.19 -7.29 -4.25
C ALA A 216 -44.49 -6.69 -4.80
N ALA A 217 -45.09 -7.36 -5.78
CA ALA A 217 -46.49 -7.21 -6.09
C ALA A 217 -47.10 -8.61 -6.25
N ARG A 218 -48.06 -8.89 -5.38
CA ARG A 218 -48.88 -10.10 -5.31
C ARG A 218 -49.69 -10.34 -6.57
#